data_AF-A0A1H2EKD2-F1
#
_entry.id   AF-A0A1H2EKD2-F1
#
_cell.length_a   1.000
_cell.length_b   1.000
_cell.length_c   1.000
_cell.angle_alpha   90.00
_cell.angle_beta   90.00
_cell.angle_gamma   90.00
#
_symmetry.space_group_name_H-M   'P 1'
#
loop_
_entity.id
_entity.type
_entity.pdbx_description
1 polymer ?
#
loop_
_entity_poly.entity_id
_entity_poly.type
_entity_poly.pdbx_seq_one_letter_code
_entity_poly.pdbx_strand_id
1 'polypeptide(L)'
;MTAGIRTYSARKARKFFMKQYILFLILLFPLNSVAEESTYLCTIKQILELSDNGTMEKHLGIYKQLFGKQFSINRDTGEMVGLPFATQSYKQVTVLDKGSNETSYKAIVTSHPPNMWIKYIHVAEHNQEKKKPFWGTDSGDKIFSGFCE
;
A
#
# COMPACT_ATOMS: atom_id res chain seq x y z
N MET A 1 -51.21 -64.57 0.55
CA MET A 1 -49.76 -64.46 0.29
C MET A 1 -49.48 -63.04 -0.18
N THR A 2 -49.00 -62.19 0.72
CA THR A 2 -48.90 -60.74 0.54
C THR A 2 -47.46 -60.28 0.46
N ALA A 3 -47.26 -59.33 -0.46
CA ALA A 3 -46.36 -58.18 -0.40
C ALA A 3 -44.84 -58.39 -0.56
N GLY A 4 -44.22 -57.47 -1.31
CA GLY A 4 -42.87 -57.01 -0.95
C GLY A 4 -41.86 -56.70 -2.05
N ILE A 5 -42.23 -56.20 -3.24
CA ILE A 5 -41.24 -55.72 -4.22
C ILE A 5 -41.59 -54.32 -4.71
N ARG A 6 -40.91 -53.31 -4.15
CA ARG A 6 -40.55 -52.01 -4.77
C ARG A 6 -40.28 -51.02 -3.64
N THR A 7 -39.06 -50.46 -3.56
CA THR A 7 -38.76 -49.11 -3.00
C THR A 7 -37.26 -48.79 -2.86
N TYR A 8 -36.34 -49.72 -3.13
CA TYR A 8 -34.92 -49.50 -2.84
C TYR A 8 -34.17 -48.51 -3.76
N SER A 9 -34.72 -48.19 -4.94
CA SER A 9 -33.99 -47.41 -5.97
C SER A 9 -34.07 -45.88 -5.81
N ALA A 10 -35.13 -45.33 -5.20
CA ALA A 10 -35.38 -43.88 -5.22
C ALA A 10 -34.54 -43.08 -4.20
N ARG A 11 -34.16 -43.69 -3.06
CA ARG A 11 -33.39 -43.01 -2.00
C ARG A 11 -31.94 -42.71 -2.40
N LYS A 12 -31.31 -43.57 -3.22
CA LYS A 12 -29.90 -43.42 -3.63
C LYS A 12 -29.72 -42.31 -4.67
N ALA A 13 -30.66 -42.20 -5.61
CA ALA A 13 -30.72 -41.12 -6.60
C ALA A 13 -30.96 -39.74 -5.94
N ARG A 14 -31.82 -39.66 -4.93
CA ARG A 14 -32.09 -38.41 -4.18
C ARG A 14 -30.84 -37.89 -3.43
N LYS A 15 -30.06 -38.78 -2.81
CA LYS A 15 -28.79 -38.42 -2.17
C LYS A 15 -27.74 -37.97 -3.18
N PHE A 16 -27.71 -38.57 -4.37
CA PHE A 16 -26.77 -38.20 -5.44
C PHE A 16 -27.10 -36.82 -6.04
N PHE A 17 -28.38 -36.57 -6.36
CA PHE A 17 -28.86 -35.28 -6.84
C PHE A 17 -28.67 -34.16 -5.81
N MET A 18 -28.90 -34.43 -4.52
CA MET A 18 -28.72 -33.45 -3.44
C MET A 18 -27.24 -33.08 -3.22
N LYS A 19 -26.30 -34.05 -3.37
CA LYS A 19 -24.86 -33.78 -3.28
C LYS A 19 -24.37 -32.91 -4.44
N GLN A 20 -24.93 -33.13 -5.64
CA GLN A 20 -24.59 -32.37 -6.84
C GLN A 20 -25.16 -30.94 -6.82
N TYR A 21 -26.34 -30.76 -6.23
CA TYR A 21 -26.94 -29.44 -5.98
C TYR A 21 -26.13 -28.61 -4.96
N ILE A 22 -25.61 -29.25 -3.91
CA ILE A 22 -24.74 -28.59 -2.93
C ILE A 22 -23.42 -28.15 -3.59
N LEU A 23 -22.82 -28.98 -4.44
CA LEU A 23 -21.61 -28.62 -5.18
C LEU A 23 -21.86 -27.43 -6.12
N PHE A 24 -23.03 -27.39 -6.78
CA PHE A 24 -23.43 -26.28 -7.65
C PHE A 24 -23.70 -24.99 -6.88
N LEU A 25 -24.25 -25.08 -5.66
CA LEU A 25 -24.48 -23.92 -4.78
C LEU A 25 -23.17 -23.28 -4.29
N ILE A 26 -22.12 -24.07 -4.06
CA ILE A 26 -20.81 -23.58 -3.61
C ILE A 26 -20.10 -22.79 -4.73
N LEU A 27 -20.32 -23.16 -5.99
CA LEU A 27 -19.77 -22.46 -7.16
C LEU A 27 -20.46 -21.11 -7.46
N LEU A 28 -21.66 -20.88 -6.92
CA LEU A 28 -22.42 -19.64 -7.11
C LEU A 28 -22.15 -18.58 -6.04
N PHE A 29 -21.31 -18.87 -5.04
CA PHE A 29 -20.90 -17.86 -4.07
C PHE A 29 -19.86 -16.91 -4.69
N PRO A 30 -20.18 -15.62 -4.88
CA PRO A 30 -19.20 -14.66 -5.37
C PRO A 30 -18.11 -14.48 -4.31
N LEU A 31 -16.88 -14.87 -4.65
CA LEU A 31 -15.70 -14.51 -3.88
C LEU A 31 -15.43 -13.03 -4.12
N ASN A 32 -15.89 -12.18 -3.21
CA ASN A 32 -15.49 -10.77 -3.21
C ASN A 32 -14.00 -10.71 -2.85
N SER A 33 -13.14 -10.53 -3.85
CA SER A 33 -11.72 -10.24 -3.60
C SER A 33 -11.59 -8.77 -3.21
N VAL A 34 -11.31 -8.50 -1.94
CA VAL A 34 -10.83 -7.18 -1.51
C VAL A 34 -9.35 -7.15 -1.84
N ALA A 35 -9.00 -6.58 -2.99
CA ALA A 35 -7.61 -6.27 -3.32
C ALA A 35 -7.25 -5.00 -2.55
N GLU A 36 -6.69 -5.14 -1.36
CA GLU A 36 -6.06 -4.01 -0.68
C GLU A 36 -4.75 -3.70 -1.42
N GLU A 37 -4.65 -2.50 -1.96
CA GLU A 37 -3.48 -2.04 -2.70
C GLU A 37 -2.34 -1.89 -1.69
N SER A 38 -1.41 -2.85 -1.66
CA SER A 38 -0.35 -2.92 -0.63
C SER A 38 0.81 -1.96 -0.91
N THR A 39 0.76 -1.21 -2.01
CA THR A 39 1.85 -0.37 -2.50
C THR A 39 1.33 0.98 -2.94
N TYR A 40 1.94 2.06 -2.46
CA TYR A 40 1.76 3.38 -3.04
C TYR A 40 2.70 3.57 -4.23
N LEU A 41 2.20 4.20 -5.30
CA LEU A 41 3.02 4.74 -6.38
C LEU A 41 2.99 6.28 -6.35
N CYS A 42 4.08 6.87 -5.87
CA CYS A 42 4.15 8.30 -5.58
C CYS A 42 4.92 9.06 -6.67
N THR A 43 4.36 10.15 -7.17
CA THR A 43 4.97 11.05 -8.16
C THR A 43 5.34 12.39 -7.53
N ILE A 44 6.61 12.78 -7.62
CA ILE A 44 7.12 14.04 -7.07
C ILE A 44 6.62 15.22 -7.94
N LYS A 45 6.02 16.23 -7.30
CA LYS A 45 5.50 17.45 -7.94
C LYS A 45 6.13 18.73 -7.43
N GLN A 46 6.84 18.69 -6.30
CA GLN A 46 7.55 19.84 -5.78
C GLN A 46 8.74 19.38 -4.94
N ILE A 47 9.79 20.19 -4.96
CA ILE A 47 10.98 20.05 -4.14
C ILE A 47 11.24 21.43 -3.53
N LEU A 48 11.43 21.48 -2.23
CA LEU A 48 11.82 22.65 -1.46
C LEU A 48 13.16 22.36 -0.77
N GLU A 49 14.02 23.36 -0.71
CA GLU A 49 15.34 23.29 -0.07
C GLU A 49 15.45 24.38 1.00
N LEU A 50 16.02 24.04 2.16
CA LEU A 50 16.30 25.00 3.22
C LEU A 50 17.46 25.90 2.80
N SER A 51 17.24 27.20 2.73
CA SER A 51 18.28 28.17 2.43
C SER A 51 18.98 28.67 3.70
N ASP A 52 20.14 29.31 3.51
CA ASP A 52 20.98 29.83 4.61
C ASP A 52 20.28 30.91 5.45
N ASN A 53 19.22 31.53 4.91
CA ASN A 53 18.40 32.50 5.65
C ASN A 53 17.33 31.82 6.53
N GLY A 54 17.24 30.49 6.52
CA GLY A 54 16.29 29.71 7.30
C GLY A 54 14.90 29.55 6.67
N THR A 55 14.73 29.85 5.37
CA THR A 55 13.46 29.68 4.66
C THR A 55 13.48 28.47 3.71
N MET A 56 12.30 27.97 3.35
CA MET A 56 12.16 26.91 2.34
C MET A 56 11.94 27.54 0.96
N GLU A 57 12.88 27.31 0.05
CA GLU A 57 12.86 27.91 -1.28
C GLU A 57 12.66 26.85 -2.36
N LYS A 58 12.00 27.24 -3.47
CA LYS A 58 11.90 26.41 -4.67
C LYS A 58 13.24 26.43 -5.40
N HIS A 59 14.21 25.69 -4.88
CA HIS A 59 15.50 25.53 -5.51
C HIS A 59 15.64 24.07 -5.96
N LEU A 60 15.68 23.87 -7.28
CA LEU A 60 15.74 22.52 -7.86
C LEU A 60 17.18 22.03 -8.00
N GLY A 61 18.17 22.91 -8.12
CA GLY A 61 19.59 22.57 -8.24
C GLY A 61 19.88 21.30 -9.05
N ILE A 62 20.70 20.43 -8.48
CA ILE A 62 21.00 19.08 -8.99
C ILE A 62 19.90 18.04 -8.74
N TYR A 63 18.72 18.43 -8.26
CA TYR A 63 17.56 17.57 -7.96
C TYR A 63 16.39 17.79 -8.93
N LYS A 64 16.54 18.71 -9.89
CA LYS A 64 15.55 18.99 -10.93
C LYS A 64 15.11 17.72 -11.68
N GLN A 65 16.02 16.76 -11.86
CA GLN A 65 15.75 15.47 -12.52
C GLN A 65 14.82 14.54 -11.72
N LEU A 66 14.60 14.81 -10.43
CA LEU A 66 13.64 14.09 -9.60
C LEU A 66 12.21 14.62 -9.77
N PHE A 67 12.04 15.81 -10.35
CA PHE A 67 10.73 16.35 -10.63
C PHE A 67 9.96 15.43 -11.59
N GLY A 68 8.75 15.05 -11.22
CA GLY A 68 7.91 14.13 -12.00
C GLY A 68 8.36 12.67 -11.95
N LYS A 69 9.45 12.33 -11.26
CA LYS A 69 9.85 10.94 -11.04
C LYS A 69 8.93 10.25 -10.04
N GLN A 70 8.91 8.94 -10.14
CA GLN A 70 8.14 8.05 -9.30
C GLN A 70 9.03 7.26 -8.35
N PHE A 71 8.48 7.00 -7.17
CA PHE A 71 8.99 6.01 -6.24
C PHE A 71 7.79 5.23 -5.68
N SER A 72 8.04 4.03 -5.18
CA SER A 72 7.03 3.19 -4.56
C SER A 72 7.26 3.06 -3.07
N ILE A 73 6.19 2.80 -2.33
CA ILE A 73 6.21 2.51 -0.89
C ILE A 73 5.41 1.24 -0.66
N ASN A 74 6.03 0.21 -0.09
CA ASN A 74 5.28 -0.92 0.46
C ASN A 74 4.57 -0.45 1.74
N ARG A 75 3.24 -0.44 1.76
CA ARG A 75 2.44 0.04 2.90
C ARG A 75 2.64 -0.84 4.14
N ASP A 76 2.99 -2.11 3.93
CA ASP A 76 3.19 -3.08 4.98
C ASP A 76 4.51 -2.91 5.73
N THR A 77 5.60 -2.83 4.98
CA THR A 77 6.97 -2.77 5.52
C THR A 77 7.51 -1.34 5.62
N GLY A 78 6.92 -0.41 4.88
CA GLY A 78 7.42 0.94 4.66
C GLY A 78 8.62 1.03 3.72
N GLU A 79 9.07 -0.09 3.15
CA GLU A 79 10.18 -0.11 2.21
C GLU A 79 9.87 0.75 1.00
N MET A 80 10.86 1.52 0.56
CA MET A 80 10.69 2.43 -0.57
C MET A 80 11.70 2.10 -1.66
N VAL A 81 11.23 2.10 -2.90
CA VAL A 81 12.04 1.85 -4.10
C VAL A 81 11.94 3.05 -5.03
N GLY A 82 13.10 3.59 -5.42
CA GLY A 82 13.20 4.79 -6.26
C GLY A 82 13.76 5.99 -5.50
N LEU A 83 14.42 6.88 -6.24
CA LEU A 83 14.99 8.11 -5.67
C LEU A 83 13.87 9.14 -5.39
N PRO A 84 14.02 9.96 -4.33
CA PRO A 84 15.13 10.00 -3.37
C PRO A 84 14.95 9.05 -2.17
N PHE A 85 13.80 8.38 -2.07
CA PHE A 85 13.39 7.70 -0.85
C PHE A 85 13.88 6.27 -0.66
N ALA A 86 14.61 5.71 -1.63
CA ALA A 86 15.12 4.33 -1.60
C ALA A 86 15.69 3.91 -0.22
N THR A 87 15.28 2.74 0.27
CA THR A 87 15.61 2.25 1.63
C THR A 87 16.64 1.13 1.67
N GLN A 88 17.06 0.56 0.53
CA GLN A 88 17.97 -0.60 0.44
C GLN A 88 19.23 -0.49 1.30
N SER A 89 19.83 0.70 1.39
CA SER A 89 21.09 0.94 2.11
C SER A 89 20.90 1.43 3.55
N TYR A 90 19.65 1.54 4.02
CA TYR A 90 19.34 2.03 5.36
C TYR A 90 19.25 0.88 6.36
N LYS A 91 19.47 1.20 7.63
CA LYS A 91 19.52 0.21 8.72
C LYS A 91 18.14 -0.34 9.03
N GLN A 92 17.16 0.56 9.11
CA GLN A 92 15.82 0.20 9.55
C GLN A 92 14.77 1.10 8.92
N VAL A 93 13.65 0.49 8.58
CA VAL A 93 12.41 1.15 8.21
C VAL A 93 11.36 0.82 9.27
N THR A 94 10.62 1.83 9.73
CA THR A 94 9.55 1.66 10.71
C THR A 94 8.31 2.39 10.23
N VAL A 95 7.24 1.64 9.99
CA VAL A 95 5.89 2.21 9.80
C VAL A 95 5.37 2.64 11.16
N LEU A 96 5.13 3.94 11.31
CA LEU A 96 4.62 4.55 12.54
C LEU A 96 3.09 4.55 12.57
N ASP A 97 2.46 4.72 11.40
CA ASP A 97 1.01 4.71 11.21
C ASP A 97 0.70 4.17 9.81
N LYS A 98 -0.28 3.28 9.69
CA LYS A 98 -0.73 2.72 8.41
C LYS A 98 -1.61 3.69 7.62
N GLY A 99 -2.13 4.71 8.28
CA GLY A 99 -3.16 5.57 7.72
C GLY A 99 -4.53 4.89 7.73
N SER A 100 -5.56 5.71 7.59
CA SER A 100 -6.96 5.29 7.53
C SER A 100 -7.78 6.43 6.93
N ASN A 101 -9.11 6.32 6.96
CA ASN A 101 -9.98 7.44 6.62
C ASN A 101 -9.86 8.63 7.59
N GLU A 102 -9.21 8.44 8.75
CA GLU A 102 -9.04 9.45 9.79
C GLU A 102 -7.58 9.86 10.02
N THR A 103 -6.63 8.99 9.64
CA THR A 103 -5.20 9.18 9.90
C THR A 103 -4.37 9.13 8.62
N SER A 104 -3.15 9.65 8.69
CA SER A 104 -2.19 9.59 7.58
C SER A 104 -1.26 8.41 7.74
N TYR A 105 -0.85 7.80 6.63
CA TYR A 105 0.28 6.88 6.64
C TYR A 105 1.56 7.63 6.97
N LYS A 106 2.39 7.05 7.83
CA LYS A 106 3.67 7.63 8.27
C LYS A 106 4.72 6.54 8.41
N ALA A 107 5.89 6.76 7.83
CA ALA A 107 7.04 5.90 8.07
C ALA A 107 8.32 6.72 8.26
N ILE A 108 9.23 6.16 9.05
CA ILE A 108 10.55 6.72 9.32
C ILE A 108 11.63 5.70 8.94
N VAL A 109 12.72 6.18 8.38
CA VAL A 109 13.87 5.37 7.99
C VAL A 109 15.10 5.89 8.71
N THR A 110 15.92 5.01 9.26
CA THR A 110 17.16 5.38 9.96
C THR A 110 18.37 4.69 9.35
N SER A 111 19.48 5.42 9.22
CA SER A 111 20.74 4.86 8.70
C SER A 111 21.56 4.17 9.78
N HIS A 112 22.78 3.78 9.44
CA HIS A 112 23.73 3.19 10.38
C HIS A 112 24.45 4.29 11.20
N PRO A 113 24.79 4.02 12.47
CA PRO A 113 25.62 4.91 13.28
C PRO A 113 27.05 5.03 12.72
N PRO A 114 27.84 6.05 13.14
CA PRO A 114 27.55 7.05 14.16
C PRO A 114 26.78 8.28 13.67
N ASN A 115 26.84 8.58 12.36
CA ASN A 115 26.14 9.71 11.77
C ASN A 115 24.78 9.26 11.24
N MET A 116 23.75 9.46 12.05
CA MET A 116 22.40 9.03 11.75
C MET A 116 21.73 9.96 10.73
N TRP A 117 21.21 9.38 9.67
CA TRP A 117 20.37 10.01 8.65
C TRP A 117 18.96 9.48 8.81
N ILE A 118 17.99 10.39 8.72
CA ILE A 118 16.58 10.08 8.91
C ILE A 118 15.81 10.43 7.65
N LYS A 119 15.05 9.49 7.09
CA LYS A 119 14.00 9.82 6.12
C LYS A 119 12.65 9.77 6.82
N TYR A 120 11.75 10.62 6.38
CA TYR A 120 10.36 10.60 6.81
C TYR A 120 9.46 10.70 5.60
N ILE A 121 8.35 9.96 5.63
CA ILE A 121 7.30 10.04 4.61
C ILE A 121 5.94 10.11 5.28
N HIS A 122 5.09 10.97 4.73
CA HIS A 122 3.70 11.14 5.12
C HIS A 122 2.82 11.06 3.87
N VAL A 123 1.80 10.21 3.89
CA VAL A 123 0.75 10.14 2.86
C VAL A 123 -0.61 10.42 3.51
N ALA A 124 -1.34 11.40 2.98
CA ALA A 124 -2.62 11.87 3.51
C ALA A 124 -3.77 10.90 3.16
N GLU A 125 -3.75 9.70 3.73
CA GLU A 125 -4.74 8.63 3.50
C GLU A 125 -6.18 9.07 3.81
N HIS A 126 -6.36 9.91 4.82
CA HIS A 126 -7.65 10.50 5.19
C HIS A 126 -8.33 11.29 4.06
N ASN A 127 -7.56 11.78 3.07
CA ASN A 127 -8.12 12.43 1.89
C ASN A 127 -8.86 11.39 1.04
N GLN A 128 -10.17 11.53 0.84
CA GLN A 128 -11.00 10.54 0.14
C GLN A 128 -10.78 10.49 -1.39
N GLU A 129 -10.01 11.43 -1.95
CA GLU A 129 -9.64 11.43 -3.37
C GLU A 129 -8.79 10.21 -3.74
N LYS A 130 -8.84 9.83 -5.04
CA LYS A 130 -8.01 8.72 -5.54
C LYS A 130 -6.51 9.01 -5.41
N LYS A 131 -6.10 10.26 -5.64
CA LYS A 131 -4.71 10.70 -5.53
C LYS A 131 -4.47 11.30 -4.15
N LYS A 132 -3.70 10.60 -3.32
CA LYS A 132 -3.40 11.01 -1.95
C LYS A 132 -2.19 11.96 -1.93
N PRO A 133 -2.30 13.18 -1.39
CA PRO A 133 -1.13 14.05 -1.23
C PRO A 133 -0.08 13.41 -0.33
N PHE A 134 1.19 13.59 -0.66
CA PHE A 134 2.30 13.20 0.20
C PHE A 134 3.31 14.32 0.39
N TRP A 135 4.06 14.24 1.48
CA TRP A 135 5.32 14.96 1.64
C TRP A 135 6.33 14.12 2.44
N GLY A 136 7.62 14.38 2.26
CA GLY A 136 8.69 13.68 2.97
C GLY A 136 10.07 14.30 2.80
N THR A 137 11.05 13.76 3.52
CA THR A 137 12.46 14.21 3.52
C THR A 137 13.41 13.05 3.25
N ASP A 138 14.50 13.30 2.52
CA ASP A 138 15.47 12.28 2.08
C ASP A 138 16.74 12.22 2.93
N SER A 139 16.65 12.65 4.20
CA SER A 139 17.75 12.87 5.15
C SER A 139 18.56 14.16 5.00
N GLY A 140 18.28 14.94 3.98
CA GLY A 140 18.88 16.26 3.81
C GLY A 140 18.01 17.41 4.33
N ASP A 141 18.33 18.56 3.79
CA ASP A 141 17.71 19.88 3.91
C ASP A 141 16.51 20.06 2.95
N LYS A 142 15.95 18.95 2.43
CA LYS A 142 14.95 18.95 1.36
C LYS A 142 13.63 18.36 1.78
N ILE A 143 12.57 18.97 1.27
CA ILE A 143 11.20 18.48 1.37
C ILE A 143 10.68 18.19 -0.04
N PHE A 144 10.24 16.97 -0.25
CA PHE A 144 9.59 16.54 -1.49
C PHE A 144 8.09 16.41 -1.22
N SER A 145 7.27 16.82 -2.17
CA SER A 145 5.82 16.61 -2.11
C SER A 145 5.23 16.26 -3.47
N GLY A 146 4.04 15.67 -3.45
CA GLY A 146 3.34 15.23 -4.65
C GLY A 146 2.13 14.38 -4.34
N PHE A 147 1.86 13.38 -5.17
CA PHE A 147 0.70 12.50 -5.04
C PHE A 147 1.09 11.04 -5.11
N CYS A 148 0.45 10.22 -4.28
CA CYS A 148 0.46 8.77 -4.34
C CYS A 148 -0.88 8.25 -4.87
N GLU A 149 -0.83 7.15 -5.60
CA GLU A 149 -1.97 6.36 -6.05
C GLU A 149 -1.78 4.93 -5.56
#